data_AF-A0A1G6NRK1-F1
#
_entry.id   AF-A0A1G6NRK1-F1
#
_cell.length_a   1.000
_cell.length_b   1.000
_cell.length_c   1.000
_cell.angle_alpha   90.00
_cell.angle_beta   90.00
_cell.angle_gamma   90.00
#
_symmetry.space_group_name_H-M   'P 1'
#
loop_
_entity.id
_entity.type
_entity.pdbx_description
1 polymer ?
#
loop_
_entity_poly.entity_id
_entity_poly.type
_entity_poly.pdbx_seq_one_letter_code
_entity_poly.pdbx_strand_id
1 'polypeptide(L)'
;MPWESMHPPVPPTDDNAMAYWRARRMMRALRRWYIHLLIYAVVNGWLWFRYFYLPAPAWSHRMIEGWPWPMHTTLLWGLILGVHGLLVWARLSRWGRDWESRKIQEFMNRQ
;
A
#
# COMPACT_ATOMS: atom_id res chain seq x y z
N MET A 1 -31.46 -19.75 9.51
CA MET A 1 -30.90 -19.25 8.23
C MET A 1 -30.17 -17.94 8.53
N PRO A 2 -28.84 -17.81 8.33
CA PRO A 2 -28.12 -16.57 8.64
C PRO A 2 -27.44 -16.00 7.38
N TRP A 3 -28.17 -15.27 6.54
CA TRP A 3 -27.59 -14.56 5.38
C TRP A 3 -28.05 -13.10 5.25
N GLU A 4 -28.84 -12.57 6.20
CA GLU A 4 -29.35 -11.18 6.19
C GLU A 4 -28.28 -10.10 6.47
N SER A 5 -27.05 -10.47 6.87
CA SER A 5 -26.00 -9.50 7.22
C SER A 5 -25.07 -9.12 6.05
N MET A 6 -25.36 -9.55 4.82
CA MET A 6 -24.52 -9.28 3.63
C MET A 6 -24.97 -8.07 2.82
N HIS A 7 -25.82 -7.19 3.35
CA HIS A 7 -26.09 -5.92 2.68
C HIS A 7 -24.87 -5.00 2.82
N PRO A 8 -24.24 -4.58 1.70
CA PRO A 8 -23.24 -3.54 1.78
C PRO A 8 -23.92 -2.31 2.40
N PRO A 9 -23.30 -1.69 3.41
CA PRO A 9 -23.91 -0.55 4.11
C PRO A 9 -24.31 0.52 3.09
N VAL A 10 -25.62 0.82 3.07
CA VAL A 10 -26.22 1.78 2.15
C VAL A 10 -25.55 3.14 2.36
N PRO A 11 -25.11 3.83 1.29
CA PRO A 11 -24.53 5.16 1.43
C PRO A 11 -25.58 6.10 2.07
N PRO A 12 -25.21 6.85 3.11
CA PRO A 12 -26.12 7.82 3.74
C PRO A 12 -26.55 8.89 2.73
N THR A 13 -27.78 9.38 2.84
CA THR A 13 -28.34 10.42 1.97
C THR A 13 -28.01 11.85 2.42
N ASP A 14 -27.44 12.02 3.62
CA ASP A 14 -27.03 13.31 4.17
C ASP A 14 -25.56 13.65 3.81
N ASP A 15 -25.31 14.91 3.48
CA ASP A 15 -23.98 15.38 3.07
C ASP A 15 -22.90 15.14 4.15
N ASN A 16 -23.28 15.29 5.41
CA ASN A 16 -22.39 15.10 6.57
C ASN A 16 -22.00 13.63 6.74
N ALA A 17 -22.93 12.68 6.73
CA ALA A 17 -22.54 11.28 6.82
C ALA A 17 -21.92 10.75 5.52
N MET A 18 -22.18 11.32 4.33
CA MET A 18 -21.38 11.03 3.13
C MET A 18 -19.91 11.46 3.28
N ALA A 19 -19.63 12.61 3.89
CA ALA A 19 -18.28 13.05 4.18
C ALA A 19 -17.58 12.10 5.19
N TYR A 20 -18.29 11.71 6.25
CA TYR A 20 -17.81 10.74 7.23
C TYR A 20 -17.55 9.36 6.61
N TRP A 21 -18.45 8.89 5.74
CA TRP A 21 -18.33 7.61 5.04
C TRP A 21 -17.08 7.53 4.17
N ARG A 22 -16.83 8.62 3.42
CA ARG A 22 -15.62 8.79 2.59
C ARG A 22 -14.36 8.79 3.46
N ALA A 23 -14.32 9.59 4.52
CA ALA A 23 -13.19 9.64 5.44
C ALA A 23 -12.89 8.25 6.05
N ARG A 24 -13.91 7.51 6.47
CA ARG A 24 -13.76 6.17 7.05
C ARG A 24 -13.26 5.13 6.03
N ARG A 25 -13.69 5.24 4.76
CA ARG A 25 -13.18 4.38 3.67
C ARG A 25 -11.70 4.66 3.39
N MET A 26 -11.30 5.93 3.39
CA MET A 26 -9.91 6.36 3.24
C MET A 26 -9.03 5.81 4.37
N MET A 27 -9.43 6.00 5.62
CA MET A 27 -8.69 5.52 6.79
C MET A 27 -8.44 4.01 6.75
N ARG A 28 -9.43 3.21 6.30
CA ARG A 28 -9.30 1.76 6.18
C ARG A 28 -8.30 1.34 5.10
N ALA A 29 -8.31 2.01 3.95
CA ALA A 29 -7.35 1.72 2.87
C ALA A 29 -5.92 2.09 3.29
N LEU A 30 -5.76 3.25 3.94
CA LEU A 30 -4.46 3.71 4.42
C LEU A 30 -3.91 2.81 5.53
N ARG A 31 -4.75 2.40 6.49
CA ARG A 31 -4.36 1.46 7.56
C ARG A 31 -3.86 0.13 7.01
N ARG A 32 -4.50 -0.43 5.97
CA ARG A 32 -4.03 -1.67 5.33
C ARG A 32 -2.64 -1.49 4.71
N TRP A 33 -2.39 -0.37 4.04
CA TRP A 33 -1.07 -0.08 3.48
C TRP A 33 0.02 0.09 4.55
N TYR A 34 -0.29 0.81 5.64
CA TYR A 34 0.65 0.99 6.76
C TYR A 34 1.12 -0.32 7.40
N ILE A 35 0.25 -1.33 7.47
CA ILE A 35 0.65 -2.66 7.98
C ILE A 35 1.71 -3.29 7.08
N HIS A 36 1.57 -3.17 5.76
CA HIS A 36 2.57 -3.70 4.82
C HIS A 36 3.90 -2.94 4.95
N LEU A 37 3.84 -1.61 5.10
CA LEU A 37 5.02 -0.80 5.36
C LEU A 37 5.71 -1.18 6.67
N LEU A 38 4.95 -1.40 7.74
CA LEU A 38 5.48 -1.83 9.03
C LEU A 38 6.16 -3.20 8.94
N ILE A 39 5.51 -4.18 8.32
CA ILE A 39 6.10 -5.52 8.10
C ILE A 39 7.39 -5.40 7.28
N TYR A 40 7.37 -4.60 6.20
CA TYR A 40 8.57 -4.34 5.40
C TYR A 40 9.70 -3.74 6.25
N ALA A 41 9.44 -2.72 7.07
CA ALA A 41 10.45 -2.10 7.91
C ALA A 41 11.02 -3.07 8.96
N VAL A 42 10.17 -3.85 9.62
CA VAL A 42 10.58 -4.83 10.65
C VAL A 42 11.40 -5.96 10.03
N VAL A 43 10.95 -6.54 8.92
CA VAL A 43 11.64 -7.65 8.25
C VAL A 43 12.99 -7.18 7.71
N ASN A 44 13.03 -6.06 6.98
CA ASN A 44 14.29 -5.55 6.45
C ASN A 44 15.24 -5.11 7.56
N GLY A 45 14.74 -4.43 8.60
CA GLY A 45 15.53 -4.08 9.78
C GLY A 45 16.15 -5.31 10.45
N TRP A 46 15.38 -6.40 10.57
CA TRP A 46 15.88 -7.69 11.06
C TRP A 46 16.93 -8.31 10.13
N LEU A 47 16.73 -8.28 8.81
CA LEU A 47 17.71 -8.76 7.84
C LEU A 47 19.05 -8.00 7.94
N TRP A 48 18.99 -6.67 8.04
CA TRP A 48 20.16 -5.81 8.20
C TRP A 48 20.85 -6.01 9.55
N PHE A 49 20.06 -6.14 10.63
CA PHE A 49 20.59 -6.49 11.94
C PHE A 49 21.34 -7.83 11.90
N ARG A 50 20.74 -8.85 11.27
CA ARG A 50 21.40 -10.14 11.08
C ARG A 50 22.69 -10.02 10.26
N TYR A 51 22.70 -9.19 9.22
CA TYR A 51 23.89 -8.98 8.39
C TYR A 51 25.06 -8.36 9.17
N PHE A 52 24.79 -7.39 10.07
CA PHE A 52 25.85 -6.74 10.84
C PHE A 52 26.31 -7.51 12.08
N TYR A 53 25.39 -8.22 12.75
CA TYR A 53 25.65 -8.77 14.09
C TYR A 53 25.71 -10.30 14.15
N LEU A 54 25.27 -11.02 13.12
CA LEU A 54 25.30 -12.48 13.09
C LEU A 54 26.27 -13.00 12.02
N PRO A 55 26.88 -14.18 12.24
CA PRO A 55 27.76 -14.79 11.26
C PRO A 55 27.02 -15.05 9.94
N ALA A 56 27.70 -14.72 8.85
CA ALA A 56 27.19 -14.87 7.49
C ALA A 56 26.86 -16.35 7.21
N PRO A 57 25.64 -16.68 6.78
CA PRO A 57 25.30 -18.05 6.44
C PRO A 57 26.11 -18.52 5.22
N ALA A 58 26.46 -19.80 5.14
CA ALA A 58 27.34 -20.34 4.07
C ALA A 58 26.86 -20.06 2.63
N TRP A 59 25.59 -19.73 2.43
CA TRP A 59 25.02 -19.33 1.14
C TRP A 59 25.16 -17.84 0.81
N SER A 60 25.40 -16.95 1.79
CA SER A 60 25.51 -15.51 1.53
C SER A 60 26.82 -15.12 0.86
N HIS A 61 27.87 -15.94 0.98
CA HIS A 61 29.14 -15.72 0.28
C HIS A 61 29.04 -15.91 -1.25
N ARG A 62 27.98 -16.56 -1.76
CA ARG A 62 27.82 -16.86 -3.19
C ARG A 62 27.01 -15.82 -3.97
N MET A 63 26.30 -14.93 -3.26
CA MET A 63 25.49 -13.89 -3.88
C MET A 63 26.33 -12.62 -4.03
N ILE A 64 27.19 -12.61 -5.06
CA ILE A 64 27.92 -11.43 -5.57
C ILE A 64 29.02 -10.92 -4.62
N GLU A 65 30.28 -11.08 -5.05
CA GLU A 65 31.45 -10.52 -4.37
C GLU A 65 31.27 -9.00 -4.21
N GLY A 66 31.06 -8.55 -2.97
CA GLY A 66 31.02 -7.12 -2.61
C GLY A 66 29.64 -6.50 -2.36
N TRP A 67 28.53 -7.21 -2.55
CA TRP A 67 27.19 -6.65 -2.31
C TRP A 67 26.48 -7.31 -1.10
N PRO A 68 25.95 -6.56 -0.13
CA PRO A 68 25.18 -7.14 0.96
C PRO A 68 23.96 -7.89 0.43
N TRP A 69 23.83 -9.18 0.74
CA TRP A 69 22.68 -10.00 0.33
C TRP A 69 21.30 -9.41 0.73
N PRO A 70 21.12 -8.67 1.85
CA PRO A 70 19.84 -8.03 2.17
C PRO A 70 19.48 -6.91 1.20
N MET A 71 20.46 -6.32 0.52
CA MET A 71 20.26 -5.11 -0.26
C MET A 71 19.35 -5.35 -1.48
N HIS A 72 19.45 -6.52 -2.11
CA HIS A 72 18.54 -6.90 -3.20
C HIS A 72 17.10 -7.04 -2.73
N THR A 73 16.90 -7.63 -1.54
CA THR A 73 15.56 -7.80 -0.97
C THR A 73 14.99 -6.45 -0.54
N THR A 74 15.76 -5.58 0.13
CA THR A 74 15.29 -4.22 0.46
C THR A 74 14.96 -3.42 -0.80
N LEU A 75 15.82 -3.41 -1.81
CA LEU A 75 15.64 -2.58 -3.01
C LEU A 75 14.44 -3.03 -3.84
N LEU A 76 14.34 -4.34 -4.14
CA LEU A 76 13.26 -4.85 -4.97
C LEU A 76 11.90 -4.71 -4.27
N TRP A 77 11.81 -5.14 -3.01
CA TRP A 77 10.57 -5.03 -2.24
C TRP A 77 10.24 -3.59 -1.88
N GLY A 78 11.25 -2.75 -1.65
CA GLY A 78 11.09 -1.32 -1.39
C GLY A 78 10.53 -0.60 -2.60
N LEU A 79 10.99 -0.93 -3.81
CA LEU A 79 10.46 -0.37 -5.05
C LEU A 79 9.00 -0.77 -5.26
N ILE A 80 8.66 -2.06 -5.10
CA ILE A 80 7.28 -2.56 -5.23
C ILE A 80 6.36 -1.89 -4.21
N LEU A 81 6.80 -1.79 -2.95
CA LEU A 81 6.00 -1.21 -1.87
C LEU A 81 5.85 0.32 -2.03
N GLY A 82 6.89 0.99 -2.51
CA GLY A 82 6.89 2.42 -2.84
C GLY A 82 5.90 2.74 -3.95
N VAL A 83 5.93 1.98 -5.05
CA VAL A 83 4.95 2.12 -6.15
C VAL A 83 3.53 1.84 -5.66
N HIS A 84 3.33 0.77 -4.88
CA HIS A 84 2.02 0.44 -4.33
C HIS A 84 1.49 1.53 -3.39
N GLY A 85 2.35 2.08 -2.54
CA GLY A 85 2.01 3.20 -1.66
C GLY A 85 1.67 4.48 -2.43
N LEU A 86 2.44 4.79 -3.47
CA LEU A 86 2.17 5.92 -4.34
C LEU A 86 0.80 5.77 -5.04
N LEU A 87 0.45 4.57 -5.52
CA LEU A 87 -0.85 4.29 -6.13
C LEU A 87 -2.00 4.42 -5.12
N VAL A 88 -1.86 3.84 -3.92
CA VAL A 88 -2.87 3.95 -2.85
C VAL A 88 -3.06 5.40 -2.44
N TRP A 89 -1.97 6.15 -2.26
CA TRP A 89 -2.00 7.56 -1.90
C TRP A 89 -2.56 8.44 -3.02
N ALA A 90 -2.18 8.20 -4.27
CA ALA A 90 -2.74 8.90 -5.44
C ALA A 90 -4.26 8.70 -5.50
N ARG A 91 -4.74 7.46 -5.31
CA ARG A 91 -6.17 7.13 -5.28
C ARG A 91 -6.90 7.74 -4.08
N LEU A 92 -6.23 7.89 -2.94
CA LEU A 92 -6.79 8.54 -1.75
C LEU A 92 -6.75 10.07 -1.80
N SER A 93 -5.78 10.64 -2.50
CA SER A 93 -5.56 12.07 -2.62
C SER A 93 -6.71 12.73 -3.39
N ARG A 94 -6.99 14.00 -3.07
CA ARG A 94 -7.94 14.84 -3.84
C ARG A 94 -7.55 14.89 -5.32
N TRP A 95 -6.24 14.85 -5.59
CA TRP A 95 -5.69 14.90 -6.93
C TRP A 95 -6.05 13.69 -7.79
N GLY A 96 -6.07 12.48 -7.23
CA GLY A 96 -6.52 11.29 -7.97
C GLY A 96 -8.01 11.34 -8.29
N ARG A 97 -8.83 11.90 -7.39
CA ARG A 97 -10.27 12.06 -7.63
C ARG A 97 -10.59 13.11 -8.69
N ASP A 98 -9.86 14.22 -8.70
CA ASP A 98 -10.01 15.24 -9.75
C ASP A 98 -9.56 14.70 -11.10
N TRP A 99 -8.48 13.90 -11.14
CA TRP A 99 -8.02 13.24 -12.36
C TRP A 99 -9.04 12.21 -12.87
N GLU A 100 -9.58 11.37 -11.98
CA GLU A 100 -10.58 10.35 -12.31
C GLU A 100 -11.89 10.99 -12.81
N SER A 101 -12.35 12.06 -12.15
CA SER A 101 -13.53 12.83 -12.56
C SER A 101 -13.34 13.50 -13.92
N ARG A 102 -12.15 14.05 -14.18
CA ARG A 102 -11.78 14.62 -15.49
C ARG A 102 -11.78 13.56 -16.59
N LYS A 103 -11.22 12.38 -16.33
CA LYS A 103 -11.20 11.29 -17.31
C LYS A 103 -12.60 10.76 -17.63
N ILE A 104 -13.47 10.66 -16.63
CA ILE A 104 -14.87 10.25 -16.84
C ILE A 104 -15.62 11.28 -17.71
N GLN A 105 -15.46 12.59 -17.43
CA GLN A 105 -15.99 13.63 -18.30
C GLN A 105 -15.43 13.56 -19.72
N GLU A 106 -14.15 13.25 -19.88
CA GLU A 106 -13.52 13.12 -21.20
C GLU A 106 -14.08 11.93 -21.99
N PHE A 107 -14.42 10.82 -21.34
CA PHE A 107 -15.09 9.68 -21.97
C PHE A 107 -16.55 9.97 -22.31
N MET A 108 -17.29 10.67 -21.44
CA MET A 108 -18.69 11.06 -21.71
C MET A 108 -18.81 12.08 -22.85
N ASN A 109 -17.84 13.00 -22.99
CA ASN A 109 -17.79 13.96 -24.10
C ASN A 109 -17.23 13.37 -25.40
N ARG A 110 -16.62 12.17 -25.35
CA ARG A 110 -16.16 11.43 -26.53
C ARG A 110 -17.20 10.43 -27.05
N GLN A 111 -18.37 10.34 -26.39
CA GLN A 111 -19.59 9.74 -26.93
C GLN A 111 -20.55 10.84 -27.38
#